data_AF-A0A7X1B731-F1
#
_entry.id   AF-A0A7X1B731-F1
#
_cell.length_a   1.000
_cell.length_b   1.000
_cell.length_c   1.000
_cell.angle_alpha   90.00
_cell.angle_beta   90.00
_cell.angle_gamma   90.00
#
_symmetry.space_group_name_H-M   'P 1'
#
loop_
_entity.id
_entity.type
_entity.pdbx_description
1 polymer ?
#
loop_
_entity_poly.entity_id
_entity_poly.type
_entity_poly.pdbx_seq_one_letter_code
_entity_poly.pdbx_strand_id
1 'polypeptide(L)'
;MNSSQSSYSRFLKAWLYLAFAAAFGTSCSHIPTPKPTRNFDLTPAPYFDTKTGIYFPGALGSLNRSPVVELEKRKPGLGIAISYHNEEARVDIFVYDLQASIIPAGIDSPVVIESFLEAINDLHVAERRRVYSQLDITPERSELLIASPFLEADFSYQETSGPKSGKLLLAGINGQLLKIRAVKSADSELSLDQLLYPIGRAIIHSQTNGYGGVSNTDYQKISNALGAIDLSDGLSSSEAISIAQIELARSGKHNRYDVTSAKVVQMDESQVIIVEFEQFPTTPPRQQDTPLRIAITPSGNAYTLESSP
;
A
#
# COMPACT_ATOMS: atom_id res chain seq x y z
N MET A 1 -17.01 31.34 14.33
CA MET A 1 -15.93 30.61 13.62
C MET A 1 -14.90 30.18 14.65
N ASN A 2 -14.96 28.93 15.12
CA ASN A 2 -13.91 28.21 15.86
C ASN A 2 -14.50 26.90 16.39
N SER A 3 -14.18 25.75 15.76
CA SER A 3 -14.09 24.42 16.39
C SER A 3 -13.97 23.28 15.37
N SER A 4 -12.79 23.04 14.78
CA SER A 4 -12.52 21.73 14.13
C SER A 4 -11.19 21.06 14.55
N GLN A 5 -10.41 21.63 15.47
CA GLN A 5 -9.12 21.04 15.88
C GLN A 5 -9.20 19.93 16.96
N SER A 6 -10.39 19.51 17.40
CA SER A 6 -10.52 18.62 18.57
C SER A 6 -10.47 17.11 18.27
N SER A 7 -10.51 16.66 17.01
CA SER A 7 -10.60 15.22 16.72
C SER A 7 -9.23 14.51 16.60
N TYR A 8 -8.19 15.21 16.15
CA TYR A 8 -6.89 14.62 15.81
C TYR A 8 -6.02 14.24 17.02
N SER A 9 -6.16 14.94 18.16
CA SER A 9 -5.42 14.64 19.41
C SER A 9 -5.65 13.22 19.96
N ARG A 10 -6.82 12.60 19.67
CA ARG A 10 -7.12 11.23 20.11
C ARG A 10 -6.44 10.16 19.25
N PHE A 11 -5.88 10.52 18.08
CA PHE A 11 -5.17 9.59 17.22
C PHE A 11 -3.74 9.27 17.70
N LEU A 12 -3.09 10.24 18.34
CA LEU A 12 -1.72 10.17 18.86
C LEU A 12 -1.43 9.00 19.84
N LYS A 13 -2.44 8.54 20.60
CA LYS A 13 -2.22 7.48 21.60
C LYS A 13 -2.16 6.08 20.99
N ALA A 14 -2.72 5.84 19.81
CA ALA A 14 -2.84 4.48 19.25
C ALA A 14 -1.55 3.96 18.59
N TRP A 15 -0.79 4.85 17.93
CA TRP A 15 0.49 4.50 17.30
C TRP A 15 1.56 4.07 18.31
N LEU A 16 1.52 4.67 19.49
CA LEU A 16 2.45 4.41 20.59
C LEU A 16 2.29 3.02 21.23
N TYR A 17 1.08 2.44 21.25
CA TYR A 17 0.85 1.10 21.80
C TYR A 17 1.25 -0.01 20.83
N LEU A 18 1.24 0.26 19.52
CA LEU A 18 1.63 -0.70 18.50
C LEU A 18 3.14 -0.83 18.33
N ALA A 19 3.90 0.24 18.58
CA ALA A 19 5.36 0.16 18.73
C ALA A 19 5.78 -0.59 20.01
N PHE A 20 4.96 -0.58 21.07
CA PHE A 20 5.26 -1.25 22.34
C PHE A 20 4.85 -2.73 22.41
N ALA A 21 3.81 -3.15 21.67
CA ALA A 21 3.33 -4.53 21.69
C ALA A 21 4.29 -5.54 21.02
N ALA A 22 5.37 -5.07 20.38
CA ALA A 22 6.44 -5.94 19.87
C ALA A 22 7.60 -6.15 20.86
N ALA A 23 7.59 -5.50 22.02
CA ALA A 23 8.74 -5.50 22.96
C ALA A 23 8.47 -6.16 24.33
N PHE A 24 7.25 -6.66 24.62
CA PHE A 24 6.96 -7.31 25.90
C PHE A 24 6.44 -8.74 25.74
N GLY A 25 7.39 -9.68 25.84
CA GLY A 25 7.28 -10.97 26.52
C GLY A 25 6.00 -11.79 26.37
N THR A 26 5.93 -12.60 25.31
CA THR A 26 5.30 -13.93 25.41
C THR A 26 6.41 -14.95 25.59
N SER A 27 6.41 -15.64 26.72
CA SER A 27 7.28 -16.78 26.99
C SER A 27 7.09 -17.84 25.89
N CYS A 28 8.07 -17.97 25.00
CA CYS A 28 8.05 -18.92 23.90
C CYS A 28 8.17 -20.35 24.42
N SER A 29 7.10 -21.13 24.30
CA SER A 29 7.24 -22.58 24.11
C SER A 29 8.07 -22.80 22.84
N HIS A 30 9.22 -23.43 23.00
CA HIS A 30 10.21 -23.67 21.95
C HIS A 30 9.62 -24.63 20.90
N ILE A 31 9.11 -24.09 19.78
CA ILE A 31 8.75 -24.89 18.62
C ILE A 31 10.05 -25.14 17.86
N PRO A 32 10.49 -26.41 17.67
CA PRO A 32 11.67 -26.70 16.88
C PRO A 32 11.39 -26.33 15.43
N THR A 33 11.93 -25.21 14.98
CA THR A 33 11.92 -24.83 13.57
C THR A 33 13.02 -25.60 12.85
N PRO A 34 12.72 -26.34 11.76
CA PRO A 34 13.73 -27.01 10.97
C PRO A 34 14.74 -26.00 10.43
N LYS A 35 16.03 -26.29 10.58
CA LYS A 35 17.11 -25.49 10.00
C LYS A 35 17.09 -25.69 8.47
N PRO A 36 16.73 -24.67 7.67
CA PRO A 36 16.85 -24.77 6.22
C PRO A 36 18.33 -24.90 5.83
N THR A 37 18.64 -25.82 4.93
CA THR A 37 20.01 -26.06 4.43
C THR A 37 20.37 -25.19 3.23
N ARG A 38 19.43 -24.36 2.71
CA ARG A 38 19.67 -23.37 1.63
C ARG A 38 18.81 -22.11 1.86
N ASN A 39 19.44 -20.93 1.84
CA ASN A 39 18.83 -19.66 2.29
C ASN A 39 17.77 -19.06 1.35
N PHE A 40 17.58 -19.58 0.12
CA PHE A 40 16.65 -18.97 -0.85
C PHE A 40 15.21 -19.55 -0.82
N ASP A 41 15.00 -20.72 -0.21
CA ASP A 41 13.70 -21.41 -0.18
C ASP A 41 12.80 -21.00 1.00
N LEU A 42 13.27 -20.11 1.88
CA LEU A 42 12.47 -19.58 3.01
C LEU A 42 12.08 -18.11 2.86
N THR A 43 12.43 -17.46 1.74
CA THR A 43 12.02 -16.08 1.52
C THR A 43 10.48 -16.03 1.51
N PRO A 44 9.84 -15.27 2.42
CA PRO A 44 8.38 -15.19 2.47
C PRO A 44 7.84 -14.86 1.08
N ALA A 45 6.73 -15.48 0.68
CA ALA A 45 6.09 -15.10 -0.58
C ALA A 45 5.85 -13.58 -0.60
N PRO A 46 6.04 -12.91 -1.74
CA PRO A 46 5.75 -11.48 -1.84
C PRO A 46 4.30 -11.16 -1.49
N TYR A 47 4.07 -9.94 -1.02
CA TYR A 47 2.73 -9.46 -0.65
C TYR A 47 2.28 -8.37 -1.59
N PHE A 48 1.06 -8.51 -2.10
CA PHE A 48 0.44 -7.51 -2.94
C PHE A 48 -0.60 -6.75 -2.13
N ASP A 49 -0.38 -5.45 -1.92
CA ASP A 49 -1.39 -4.63 -1.27
C ASP A 49 -2.47 -4.23 -2.26
N THR A 50 -3.64 -4.80 -2.08
CA THR A 50 -4.79 -4.58 -2.96
C THR A 50 -5.32 -3.15 -2.97
N LYS A 51 -5.05 -2.36 -1.91
CA LYS A 51 -5.49 -0.96 -1.86
C LYS A 51 -4.56 -0.08 -2.69
N THR A 52 -3.25 -0.18 -2.50
CA THR A 52 -2.30 0.68 -3.24
C THR A 52 -1.85 0.10 -4.59
N GLY A 53 -2.07 -1.19 -4.85
CA GLY A 53 -1.48 -1.87 -6.00
C GLY A 53 0.05 -2.04 -5.89
N ILE A 54 0.64 -1.82 -4.71
CA ILE A 54 2.08 -1.97 -4.50
C ILE A 54 2.42 -3.43 -4.21
N TYR A 55 3.46 -3.90 -4.90
CA TYR A 55 4.04 -5.21 -4.67
C TYR A 55 5.22 -5.13 -3.69
N PHE A 56 5.07 -5.74 -2.53
CA PHE A 56 6.09 -5.82 -1.50
C PHE A 56 6.85 -7.15 -1.62
N PRO A 57 8.15 -7.14 -1.98
CA PRO A 57 8.91 -8.37 -2.18
C PRO A 57 9.04 -9.17 -0.89
N GLY A 58 9.34 -10.46 -1.00
CA GLY A 58 9.58 -11.34 0.15
C GLY A 58 10.77 -10.96 1.03
N ALA A 59 11.74 -10.27 0.44
CA ALA A 59 12.93 -9.76 1.10
C ALA A 59 13.41 -8.46 0.44
N LEU A 60 14.21 -7.69 1.17
CA LEU A 60 14.96 -6.53 0.69
C LEU A 60 16.45 -6.78 0.96
N GLY A 61 17.20 -7.18 -0.07
CA GLY A 61 18.57 -7.64 0.12
C GLY A 61 18.62 -8.84 1.08
N SER A 62 19.31 -8.69 2.22
CA SER A 62 19.39 -9.70 3.28
C SER A 62 18.28 -9.60 4.35
N LEU A 63 17.38 -8.62 4.25
CA LEU A 63 16.29 -8.45 5.21
C LEU A 63 15.08 -9.28 4.80
N ASN A 64 14.61 -10.13 5.69
CA ASN A 64 13.42 -10.94 5.46
C ASN A 64 12.14 -10.21 5.89
N ARG A 65 11.07 -10.36 5.09
CA ARG A 65 9.78 -9.78 5.43
C ARG A 65 9.09 -10.57 6.56
N SER A 66 8.58 -9.85 7.55
CA SER A 66 7.66 -10.41 8.54
C SER A 66 6.26 -10.58 7.95
N PRO A 67 5.40 -11.43 8.56
CA PRO A 67 3.98 -11.45 8.22
C PRO A 67 3.36 -10.04 8.28
N VAL A 68 2.49 -9.73 7.32
CA VAL A 68 1.80 -8.42 7.29
C VAL A 68 0.91 -8.28 8.51
N VAL A 69 0.97 -7.14 9.16
CA VAL A 69 0.11 -6.83 10.30
C VAL A 69 -1.03 -5.95 9.83
N GLU A 70 -2.26 -6.45 9.94
CA GLU A 70 -3.47 -5.65 9.71
C GLU A 70 -3.78 -4.79 10.94
N LEU A 71 -3.49 -3.49 10.83
CA LEU A 71 -3.75 -2.51 11.87
C LEU A 71 -5.20 -2.01 11.83
N GLU A 72 -5.83 -2.08 10.66
CA GLU A 72 -7.22 -1.69 10.42
C GLU A 72 -8.21 -2.36 11.40
N LYS A 73 -7.98 -3.64 11.72
CA LYS A 73 -8.78 -4.42 12.69
C LYS A 73 -8.68 -3.88 14.12
N ARG A 74 -7.56 -3.26 14.48
CA ARG A 74 -7.34 -2.70 15.82
C ARG A 74 -7.89 -1.29 15.91
N LYS A 75 -7.69 -0.50 14.86
CA LYS A 75 -8.20 0.86 14.76
C LYS A 75 -8.37 1.23 13.29
N PRO A 76 -9.61 1.56 12.86
CA PRO A 76 -9.85 1.97 11.49
C PRO A 76 -9.00 3.18 11.08
N GLY A 77 -8.52 3.16 9.84
CA GLY A 77 -7.65 4.17 9.25
C GLY A 77 -6.15 4.00 9.52
N LEU A 78 -5.73 2.91 10.19
CA LEU A 78 -4.32 2.57 10.38
C LEU A 78 -3.77 1.62 9.31
N GLY A 79 -4.64 1.03 8.48
CA GLY A 79 -4.28 0.20 7.35
C GLY A 79 -3.41 -1.00 7.72
N ILE A 80 -2.22 -1.10 7.12
CA ILE A 80 -1.30 -2.24 7.28
C ILE A 80 0.11 -1.79 7.64
N ALA A 81 0.85 -2.68 8.31
CA ALA A 81 2.29 -2.56 8.52
C ALA A 81 3.03 -3.76 7.93
N ILE A 82 4.12 -3.47 7.24
CA ILE A 82 5.03 -4.43 6.61
C ILE A 82 6.41 -4.16 7.18
N SER A 83 7.08 -5.18 7.70
CA SER A 83 8.39 -5.02 8.32
C SER A 83 9.38 -5.97 7.67
N TYR A 84 10.55 -5.46 7.32
CA TYR A 84 11.71 -6.22 6.88
C TYR A 84 12.80 -6.05 7.93
N HIS A 85 13.44 -7.12 8.39
CA HIS A 85 14.54 -6.97 9.34
C HIS A 85 15.53 -8.13 9.31
N ASN A 86 16.72 -7.83 9.82
CA ASN A 86 17.71 -8.77 10.31
C ASN A 86 18.38 -8.16 11.55
N GLU A 87 19.57 -8.64 11.95
CA GLU A 87 20.29 -8.12 13.12
C GLU A 87 20.87 -6.72 12.89
N GLU A 88 21.14 -6.34 11.65
CA GLU A 88 21.84 -5.11 11.29
C GLU A 88 20.89 -3.96 10.92
N ALA A 89 19.76 -4.26 10.30
CA ALA A 89 18.87 -3.26 9.74
C ALA A 89 17.39 -3.68 9.80
N ARG A 90 16.53 -2.66 9.73
CA ARG A 90 15.07 -2.77 9.75
C ARG A 90 14.44 -1.74 8.82
N VAL A 91 13.45 -2.17 8.04
CA VAL A 91 12.62 -1.30 7.21
C VAL A 91 11.15 -1.58 7.54
N ASP A 92 10.50 -0.61 8.18
CA ASP A 92 9.06 -0.64 8.41
C ASP A 92 8.35 0.22 7.38
N ILE A 93 7.31 -0.33 6.76
CA ILE A 93 6.46 0.34 5.78
C ILE A 93 5.03 0.32 6.30
N PHE A 94 4.39 1.48 6.31
CA PHE A 94 3.01 1.67 6.74
C PHE A 94 2.20 2.22 5.58
N VAL A 95 1.05 1.59 5.32
CA VAL A 95 0.09 2.02 4.30
C VAL A 95 -1.24 2.29 4.99
N TYR A 96 -1.75 3.51 4.92
CA TYR A 96 -2.94 3.93 5.67
C TYR A 96 -3.61 5.17 5.07
N ASP A 97 -4.89 5.38 5.39
CA ASP A 97 -5.69 6.49 4.84
C ASP A 97 -6.19 7.48 5.91
N LEU A 98 -5.97 7.21 7.20
CA LEU A 98 -6.51 8.01 8.31
C LEU A 98 -8.03 8.22 8.22
N GLN A 99 -8.76 7.27 7.60
CA GLN A 99 -10.19 7.39 7.28
C GLN A 99 -10.55 8.51 6.30
N ALA A 100 -9.57 9.12 5.64
CA ALA A 100 -9.84 10.01 4.52
C ALA A 100 -10.31 9.19 3.32
N SER A 101 -11.26 9.71 2.57
CA SER A 101 -11.77 9.03 1.37
C SER A 101 -10.70 8.93 0.29
N ILE A 102 -9.89 9.98 0.10
CA ILE A 102 -8.82 10.06 -0.90
C ILE A 102 -7.67 10.91 -0.34
N ILE A 103 -6.46 10.34 -0.32
CA ILE A 103 -5.21 11.07 -0.08
C ILE A 103 -4.62 11.48 -1.44
N PRO A 104 -4.39 12.78 -1.72
CA PRO A 104 -3.75 13.21 -2.95
C PRO A 104 -2.34 12.60 -3.09
N ALA A 105 -1.96 12.23 -4.31
CA ALA A 105 -0.63 11.70 -4.57
C ALA A 105 0.46 12.78 -4.47
N GLY A 106 1.69 12.36 -4.15
CA GLY A 106 2.86 13.23 -4.03
C GLY A 106 3.06 13.76 -2.61
N ILE A 107 3.82 14.87 -2.51
CA ILE A 107 4.32 15.41 -1.24
C ILE A 107 3.61 16.70 -0.79
N ASP A 108 2.97 17.41 -1.72
CA ASP A 108 2.49 18.78 -1.48
C ASP A 108 1.15 18.85 -0.75
N SER A 109 0.49 17.70 -0.51
CA SER A 109 -0.82 17.71 0.12
C SER A 109 -0.72 18.02 1.61
N PRO A 110 -1.64 18.84 2.17
CA PRO A 110 -1.61 19.17 3.60
C PRO A 110 -1.60 17.95 4.51
N VAL A 111 -2.37 16.91 4.16
CA VAL A 111 -2.43 15.66 4.94
C VAL A 111 -1.10 14.88 4.93
N VAL A 112 -0.35 14.93 3.82
CA VAL A 112 0.99 14.32 3.72
C VAL A 112 1.98 15.08 4.60
N ILE A 113 2.00 16.41 4.51
CA ILE A 113 2.88 17.27 5.31
C ILE A 113 2.58 17.10 6.81
N GLU A 114 1.31 17.16 7.21
CA GLU A 114 0.91 16.95 8.60
C GLU A 114 1.32 15.57 9.11
N SER A 115 1.08 14.52 8.31
CA SER A 115 1.47 13.15 8.68
C SER A 115 2.98 12.97 8.79
N PHE A 116 3.77 13.68 7.99
CA PHE A 116 5.23 13.67 8.08
C PHE A 116 5.70 14.36 9.36
N LEU A 117 5.17 15.53 9.68
CA LEU A 117 5.47 16.24 10.92
C LEU A 117 5.07 15.44 12.16
N GLU A 118 3.93 14.72 12.11
CA GLU A 118 3.53 13.80 13.17
C GLU A 118 4.54 12.66 13.34
N ALA A 119 5.04 12.07 12.24
CA ALA A 119 6.03 11.01 12.29
C ALA A 119 7.39 11.50 12.84
N ILE A 120 7.78 12.75 12.58
CA ILE A 120 8.94 13.39 13.23
C ILE A 120 8.71 13.58 14.73
N ASN A 121 7.53 14.08 15.11
CA ASN A 121 7.19 14.23 16.52
C ASN A 121 7.15 12.89 17.26
N ASP A 122 6.76 11.80 16.60
CA ASP A 122 6.83 10.44 17.17
C ASP A 122 8.27 10.05 17.55
N LEU A 123 9.28 10.43 16.75
CA LEU A 123 10.69 10.21 17.09
C LEU A 123 11.07 10.98 18.37
N HIS A 124 10.69 12.26 18.47
CA HIS A 124 10.92 13.05 19.68
C HIS A 124 10.16 12.52 20.90
N VAL A 125 8.94 11.99 20.72
CA VAL A 125 8.19 11.34 21.80
C VAL A 125 8.95 10.10 22.29
N ALA A 126 9.51 9.31 21.38
CA ALA A 126 10.29 8.12 21.74
C ALA A 126 11.56 8.47 22.53
N GLU A 127 12.26 9.55 22.17
CA GLU A 127 13.39 10.07 22.96
C GLU A 127 12.94 10.55 24.36
N ARG A 128 11.87 11.36 24.45
CA ARG A 128 11.33 11.81 25.74
C ARG A 128 10.93 10.66 26.67
N ARG A 129 10.54 9.52 26.08
CA ARG A 129 10.20 8.28 26.78
C ARG A 129 11.40 7.39 27.08
N ARG A 130 12.61 7.83 26.75
CA ARG A 130 13.88 7.08 26.92
C ARG A 130 13.88 5.74 26.18
N VAL A 131 13.12 5.64 25.09
CA VAL A 131 13.25 4.53 24.13
C VAL A 131 14.53 4.75 23.31
N TYR A 132 14.78 6.02 22.97
CA TYR A 132 16.01 6.50 22.33
C TYR A 132 16.74 7.48 23.24
N SER A 133 18.01 7.70 22.96
CA SER A 133 18.79 8.80 23.53
C SER A 133 19.65 9.44 22.44
N GLN A 134 20.02 10.71 22.63
CA GLN A 134 20.83 11.46 21.65
C GLN A 134 20.19 11.46 20.25
N LEU A 135 18.89 11.74 20.18
CA LEU A 135 18.19 11.81 18.91
C LEU A 135 18.66 13.06 18.15
N ASP A 136 19.13 12.86 16.93
CA ASP A 136 19.43 13.91 15.97
C ASP A 136 18.61 13.68 14.71
N ILE A 137 18.03 14.75 14.16
CA ILE A 137 17.17 14.70 12.98
C ILE A 137 17.59 15.82 12.04
N THR A 138 17.85 15.49 10.77
CA THR A 138 18.18 16.48 9.75
C THR A 138 16.93 17.23 9.28
N PRO A 139 17.07 18.46 8.74
CA PRO A 139 15.95 19.21 8.22
C PRO A 139 15.18 18.45 7.13
N GLU A 140 13.86 18.68 7.09
CA GLU A 140 12.98 18.15 6.04
C GLU A 140 13.47 18.55 4.65
N ARG A 141 13.56 17.58 3.75
CA ARG A 141 13.82 17.80 2.34
C ARG A 141 12.91 16.95 1.48
N SER A 142 12.68 17.38 0.24
CA SER A 142 12.12 16.52 -0.79
C SER A 142 13.24 15.67 -1.39
N GLU A 143 13.05 14.36 -1.45
CA GLU A 143 13.96 13.41 -2.13
C GLU A 143 13.17 12.58 -3.14
N LEU A 144 13.85 12.07 -4.17
CA LEU A 144 13.27 11.12 -5.12
C LEU A 144 13.65 9.70 -4.72
N LEU A 145 12.67 8.89 -4.32
CA LEU A 145 12.85 7.44 -4.29
C LEU A 145 12.69 6.91 -5.72
N ILE A 146 13.81 6.76 -6.42
CA ILE A 146 13.92 6.50 -7.87
C ILE A 146 13.38 7.64 -8.72
N ALA A 147 12.05 7.79 -8.77
CA ALA A 147 11.36 8.82 -9.54
C ALA A 147 10.09 9.31 -8.86
N SER A 148 9.75 8.77 -7.67
CA SER A 148 8.59 9.22 -6.89
C SER A 148 9.08 10.17 -5.80
N PRO A 149 8.49 11.36 -5.66
CA PRO A 149 8.86 12.30 -4.61
C PRO A 149 8.39 11.83 -3.23
N PHE A 150 9.23 12.05 -2.23
CA PHE A 150 8.97 11.81 -0.81
C PHE A 150 9.43 12.99 0.04
N LEU A 151 8.69 13.30 1.10
CA LEU A 151 9.22 14.07 2.23
C LEU A 151 10.19 13.15 2.98
N GLU A 152 11.40 13.64 3.20
CA GLU A 152 12.49 12.90 3.83
C GLU A 152 13.06 13.62 5.05
N ALA A 153 13.38 12.84 6.08
CA ALA A 153 14.33 13.24 7.12
C ALA A 153 15.31 12.08 7.39
N ASP A 154 16.59 12.41 7.49
CA ASP A 154 17.56 11.50 8.08
C ASP A 154 17.52 11.66 9.61
N PHE A 155 17.75 10.58 10.34
CA PHE A 155 17.86 10.64 11.79
C PHE A 155 18.92 9.69 12.32
N SER A 156 19.44 9.97 13.51
CA SER A 156 20.30 9.06 14.26
C SER A 156 19.94 9.08 15.73
N TYR A 157 20.23 7.99 16.43
CA TYR A 157 19.99 7.88 17.88
C TYR A 157 20.84 6.75 18.50
N GLN A 158 20.88 6.71 19.82
CA GLN A 158 21.47 5.62 20.61
C GLN A 158 20.39 4.74 21.24
N GLU A 159 20.58 3.42 21.12
CA GLU A 159 19.85 2.36 21.84
C GLU A 159 20.83 1.50 22.65
N THR A 160 20.33 0.61 23.52
CA THR A 160 21.16 -0.33 24.29
C THR A 160 22.06 -1.21 23.40
N SER A 161 21.62 -1.50 22.17
CA SER A 161 22.37 -2.30 21.19
C SER A 161 23.46 -1.51 20.47
N GLY A 162 23.51 -0.19 20.64
CA GLY A 162 24.47 0.71 20.00
C GLY A 162 23.82 1.82 19.17
N PRO A 163 24.65 2.64 18.50
CA PRO A 163 24.19 3.74 17.66
C PRO A 163 23.48 3.23 16.40
N LYS A 164 22.40 3.93 16.04
CA LYS A 164 21.60 3.67 14.84
C LYS A 164 21.51 4.93 13.99
N SER A 165 21.45 4.74 12.67
CA SER A 165 21.09 5.80 11.71
C SER A 165 19.97 5.32 10.81
N GLY A 166 19.15 6.25 10.32
CA GLY A 166 17.94 5.92 9.60
C GLY A 166 17.40 7.02 8.70
N LYS A 167 16.40 6.64 7.91
CA LYS A 167 15.63 7.50 7.01
C LYS A 167 14.14 7.37 7.33
N LEU A 168 13.45 8.49 7.34
CA LEU A 168 12.00 8.58 7.36
C LEU A 168 11.55 9.16 6.03
N LEU A 169 10.69 8.44 5.32
CA LEU A 169 10.11 8.86 4.04
C LEU A 169 8.59 8.86 4.16
N LEU A 170 7.92 9.88 3.61
CA LEU A 170 6.47 9.91 3.53
C LEU A 170 5.96 10.55 2.24
N ALA A 171 4.99 9.92 1.60
CA ALA A 171 4.28 10.46 0.43
C ALA A 171 2.84 9.95 0.36
N GLY A 172 2.00 10.67 -0.38
CA GLY A 172 0.73 10.15 -0.87
C GLY A 172 0.96 9.27 -2.09
N ILE A 173 0.54 8.00 -2.03
CA ILE A 173 0.69 7.03 -3.12
C ILE A 173 -0.65 6.33 -3.30
N ASN A 174 -1.20 6.38 -4.52
CA ASN A 174 -2.43 5.69 -4.89
C ASN A 174 -3.52 5.83 -3.80
N GLY A 175 -3.92 7.07 -3.49
CA GLY A 175 -5.01 7.35 -2.56
C GLY A 175 -4.73 7.06 -1.08
N GLN A 176 -3.51 6.61 -0.73
CA GLN A 176 -3.09 6.26 0.62
C GLN A 176 -1.86 7.07 1.02
N LEU A 177 -1.59 7.17 2.33
CA LEU A 177 -0.29 7.58 2.86
C LEU A 177 0.63 6.37 2.90
N LEU A 178 1.84 6.53 2.36
CA LEU A 178 2.92 5.56 2.46
C LEU A 178 4.03 6.16 3.31
N LYS A 179 4.24 5.60 4.52
CA LYS A 179 5.33 5.97 5.42
C LYS A 179 6.36 4.85 5.45
N ILE A 180 7.63 5.16 5.21
CA ILE A 180 8.73 4.21 5.30
C ILE A 180 9.71 4.70 6.37
N ARG A 181 10.05 3.83 7.32
CA ARG A 181 11.10 4.07 8.31
C ARG A 181 12.16 2.99 8.15
N ALA A 182 13.34 3.39 7.69
CA ALA A 182 14.48 2.51 7.52
C ALA A 182 15.55 2.86 8.57
N VAL A 183 16.11 1.87 9.23
CA VAL A 183 17.13 2.03 10.28
C VAL A 183 18.19 0.96 10.10
N LYS A 184 19.46 1.31 10.33
CA LYS A 184 20.58 0.37 10.42
C LYS A 184 21.49 0.69 11.60
N SER A 185 22.26 -0.30 12.04
CA SER A 185 23.39 -0.08 12.93
C SER A 185 24.45 0.83 12.28
N ALA A 186 25.12 1.65 13.08
CA ALA A 186 26.14 2.55 12.57
C ALA A 186 27.34 1.82 11.92
N ASP A 187 27.64 0.61 12.40
CA ASP A 187 28.70 -0.28 11.91
C ASP A 187 28.27 -1.17 10.72
N SER A 188 26.99 -1.16 10.34
CA SER A 188 26.52 -1.93 9.19
C SER A 188 26.94 -1.28 7.87
N GLU A 189 27.49 -2.10 6.97
CA GLU A 189 27.85 -1.73 5.59
C GLU A 189 26.62 -1.63 4.67
N LEU A 190 25.42 -1.95 5.16
CA LEU A 190 24.19 -1.86 4.36
C LEU A 190 23.88 -0.42 3.97
N SER A 191 23.55 -0.21 2.69
CA SER A 191 23.04 1.07 2.18
C SER A 191 21.50 1.07 2.24
N LEU A 192 20.92 2.02 2.98
CA LEU A 192 19.46 2.17 3.06
C LEU A 192 18.85 2.47 1.69
N ASP A 193 19.53 3.25 0.85
CA ASP A 193 19.03 3.58 -0.50
C ASP A 193 18.95 2.33 -1.39
N GLN A 194 19.95 1.45 -1.31
CA GLN A 194 19.93 0.17 -2.02
C GLN A 194 18.83 -0.76 -1.50
N LEU A 195 18.60 -0.79 -0.19
CA LEU A 195 17.52 -1.57 0.42
C LEU A 195 16.14 -1.07 0.00
N LEU A 196 15.99 0.24 -0.19
CA LEU A 196 14.73 0.88 -0.57
C LEU A 196 14.47 0.88 -2.07
N TYR A 197 15.48 0.63 -2.91
CA TYR A 197 15.35 0.59 -4.37
C TYR A 197 14.23 -0.35 -4.87
N PRO A 198 14.11 -1.61 -4.41
CA PRO A 198 13.02 -2.49 -4.85
C PRO A 198 11.62 -1.95 -4.49
N ILE A 199 11.49 -1.27 -3.35
CA ILE A 199 10.25 -0.62 -2.94
C ILE A 199 9.94 0.56 -3.86
N GLY A 200 10.93 1.40 -4.16
CA GLY A 200 10.81 2.47 -5.16
C GLY A 200 10.32 1.96 -6.51
N ARG A 201 10.87 0.83 -7.00
CA ARG A 201 10.44 0.21 -8.26
C ARG A 201 8.99 -0.27 -8.21
N ALA A 202 8.58 -0.88 -7.10
CA ALA A 202 7.21 -1.31 -6.91
C ALA A 202 6.22 -0.14 -6.88
N ILE A 203 6.61 0.97 -6.24
CA ILE A 203 5.82 2.22 -6.23
C ILE A 203 5.66 2.76 -7.64
N ILE A 204 6.76 2.94 -8.38
CA ILE A 204 6.69 3.43 -9.77
C ILE A 204 5.83 2.51 -10.61
N HIS A 205 6.01 1.19 -10.50
CA HIS A 205 5.19 0.22 -11.21
C HIS A 205 3.69 0.37 -10.87
N SER A 206 3.35 0.57 -9.59
CA SER A 206 1.97 0.80 -9.16
C SER A 206 1.40 2.14 -9.64
N GLN A 207 2.23 3.15 -9.85
CA GLN A 207 1.81 4.46 -10.36
C GLN A 207 1.62 4.42 -11.88
N THR A 208 2.54 3.78 -12.62
CA THR A 208 2.45 3.64 -14.08
C THR A 208 1.33 2.70 -14.48
N ASN A 209 1.15 1.63 -13.72
CA ASN A 209 0.11 0.64 -13.96
C ASN A 209 -1.12 0.90 -13.09
N GLY A 210 -1.25 2.09 -12.51
CA GLY A 210 -2.44 2.58 -11.84
C GLY A 210 -3.00 1.76 -10.66
N TYR A 211 -4.13 2.25 -10.14
CA TYR A 211 -5.02 1.48 -9.27
C TYR A 211 -5.61 0.32 -10.09
N GLY A 212 -4.96 -0.85 -10.08
CA GLY A 212 -5.38 -1.98 -10.91
C GLY A 212 -5.40 -1.72 -12.43
N GLY A 213 -4.44 -0.94 -12.95
CA GLY A 213 -4.28 -0.71 -14.38
C GLY A 213 -4.57 0.71 -14.88
N VAL A 214 -5.19 1.57 -14.05
CA VAL A 214 -5.77 2.84 -14.52
C VAL A 214 -5.09 4.06 -13.90
N SER A 215 -4.51 4.95 -14.73
CA SER A 215 -3.89 6.20 -14.26
C SER A 215 -4.94 7.14 -13.67
N ASN A 216 -4.55 8.07 -12.77
CA ASN A 216 -5.50 9.05 -12.21
C ASN A 216 -6.16 9.92 -13.32
N THR A 217 -5.39 10.25 -14.35
CA THR A 217 -5.89 10.93 -15.55
C THR A 217 -6.94 10.08 -16.26
N ASP A 218 -6.71 8.77 -16.39
CA ASP A 218 -7.66 7.87 -17.04
C ASP A 218 -8.87 7.58 -16.17
N TYR A 219 -8.73 7.54 -14.84
CA TYR A 219 -9.85 7.50 -13.91
C TYR A 219 -10.76 8.72 -14.06
N GLN A 220 -10.18 9.93 -14.13
CA GLN A 220 -10.94 11.16 -14.36
C GLN A 220 -11.59 11.18 -15.75
N LYS A 221 -10.91 10.70 -16.79
CA LYS A 221 -11.50 10.55 -18.13
C LYS A 221 -12.68 9.57 -18.12
N ILE A 222 -12.52 8.41 -17.47
CA ILE A 222 -13.58 7.40 -17.31
C ILE A 222 -14.77 8.01 -16.56
N SER A 223 -14.52 8.68 -15.43
CA SER A 223 -15.57 9.36 -14.65
C SER A 223 -16.29 10.45 -15.44
N ASN A 224 -15.57 11.22 -16.27
CA ASN A 224 -16.17 12.25 -17.11
C ASN A 224 -16.94 11.64 -18.29
N ALA A 225 -16.43 10.56 -18.88
CA ALA A 225 -17.10 9.83 -19.95
C ALA A 225 -18.43 9.24 -19.47
N LEU A 226 -18.49 8.70 -18.25
CA LEU A 226 -19.73 8.25 -17.61
C LEU A 226 -20.82 9.32 -17.50
N GLY A 227 -20.43 10.56 -17.18
CA GLY A 227 -21.36 11.68 -17.12
C GLY A 227 -21.94 12.06 -18.48
N ALA A 228 -21.34 11.56 -19.57
CA ALA A 228 -21.73 11.80 -20.95
C ALA A 228 -22.32 10.57 -21.66
N ILE A 229 -22.47 9.43 -20.96
CA ILE A 229 -23.12 8.25 -21.55
C ILE A 229 -24.61 8.55 -21.67
N ASP A 230 -25.06 8.77 -22.90
CA ASP A 230 -26.48 8.86 -23.24
C ASP A 230 -27.00 7.45 -23.56
N LEU A 231 -27.71 6.87 -22.59
CA LEU A 231 -28.27 5.52 -22.73
C LEU A 231 -29.52 5.48 -23.61
N SER A 232 -29.97 6.61 -24.18
CA SER A 232 -31.16 6.66 -25.03
C SER A 232 -31.05 5.80 -26.29
N ASP A 233 -29.84 5.65 -26.81
CA ASP A 233 -29.56 4.98 -28.09
C ASP A 233 -29.10 3.52 -27.89
N GLY A 234 -29.15 3.04 -26.65
CA GLY A 234 -28.64 1.75 -26.22
C GLY A 234 -27.16 1.80 -25.80
N LEU A 235 -26.68 0.71 -25.21
CA LEU A 235 -25.33 0.64 -24.65
C LEU A 235 -24.34 0.11 -25.70
N SER A 236 -23.36 0.92 -26.10
CA SER A 236 -22.26 0.47 -26.97
C SER A 236 -21.28 -0.44 -26.24
N SER A 237 -20.51 -1.25 -26.97
CA SER A 237 -19.47 -2.11 -26.39
C SER A 237 -18.41 -1.33 -25.60
N SER A 238 -18.04 -0.13 -26.07
CA SER A 238 -17.08 0.75 -25.38
C SER A 238 -17.62 1.31 -24.07
N GLU A 239 -18.91 1.67 -24.04
CA GLU A 239 -19.58 2.14 -22.83
C GLU A 239 -19.75 1.01 -21.82
N ALA A 240 -20.13 -0.18 -22.30
CA ALA A 240 -20.24 -1.38 -21.49
C ALA A 240 -18.90 -1.76 -20.84
N ILE A 241 -17.80 -1.73 -21.61
CA ILE A 241 -16.44 -1.97 -21.09
C ILE A 241 -16.10 -0.94 -20.01
N SER A 242 -16.36 0.34 -20.26
CA SER A 242 -16.07 1.41 -19.29
C SER A 242 -16.83 1.19 -17.98
N ILE A 243 -18.15 0.94 -18.07
CA ILE A 243 -19.01 0.64 -16.92
C ILE A 243 -18.51 -0.60 -16.16
N ALA A 244 -18.12 -1.65 -16.89
CA ALA A 244 -17.60 -2.86 -16.29
C ALA A 244 -16.26 -2.65 -15.55
N GLN A 245 -15.35 -1.85 -16.11
CA GLN A 245 -14.08 -1.50 -15.47
C GLN A 245 -14.30 -0.75 -14.16
N ILE A 246 -15.33 0.11 -14.11
CA ILE A 246 -15.71 0.82 -12.89
C ILE A 246 -16.28 -0.15 -11.87
N GLU A 247 -17.14 -1.08 -12.28
CA GLU A 247 -17.68 -2.09 -11.37
C GLU A 247 -16.57 -3.02 -10.84
N LEU A 248 -15.59 -3.36 -11.68
CA LEU A 248 -14.39 -4.09 -11.27
C LEU A 248 -13.59 -3.31 -10.19
N ALA A 249 -13.46 -1.99 -10.37
CA ALA A 249 -12.84 -1.12 -9.38
C ALA A 249 -13.66 -1.06 -8.08
N ARG A 250 -14.96 -0.77 -8.18
CA ARG A 250 -15.92 -0.63 -7.07
C ARG A 250 -16.06 -1.90 -6.23
N SER A 251 -16.05 -3.06 -6.88
CA SER A 251 -16.11 -4.37 -6.21
C SER A 251 -14.78 -4.78 -5.55
N GLY A 252 -13.72 -3.97 -5.69
CA GLY A 252 -12.40 -4.27 -5.14
C GLY A 252 -11.71 -5.47 -5.80
N LYS A 253 -12.13 -5.85 -7.01
CA LYS A 253 -11.61 -7.01 -7.77
C LYS A 253 -10.57 -6.62 -8.82
N HIS A 254 -10.40 -5.33 -9.13
CA HIS A 254 -9.39 -4.78 -10.05
C HIS A 254 -7.93 -5.13 -9.71
N ASN A 255 -7.68 -5.58 -8.49
CA ASN A 255 -6.40 -6.07 -8.00
C ASN A 255 -6.07 -7.51 -8.45
N ARG A 256 -7.07 -8.27 -8.87
CA ARG A 256 -6.94 -9.66 -9.31
C ARG A 256 -7.06 -9.76 -10.82
N TYR A 257 -7.83 -8.89 -11.45
CA TYR A 257 -8.13 -8.96 -12.87
C TYR A 257 -7.53 -7.80 -13.66
N ASP A 258 -7.01 -8.09 -14.84
CA ASP A 258 -6.42 -7.13 -15.76
C ASP A 258 -7.52 -6.29 -16.41
N VAL A 259 -7.62 -5.02 -16.02
CA VAL A 259 -8.60 -4.06 -16.56
C VAL A 259 -8.48 -3.88 -18.08
N THR A 260 -7.28 -4.10 -18.65
CA THR A 260 -6.99 -3.95 -20.09
C THR A 260 -7.42 -5.16 -20.91
N SER A 261 -7.67 -6.31 -20.25
CA SER A 261 -8.18 -7.52 -20.88
C SER A 261 -9.70 -7.50 -21.14
N ALA A 262 -10.38 -6.41 -20.75
CA ALA A 262 -11.82 -6.26 -20.85
C ALA A 262 -12.34 -6.53 -22.27
N LYS A 263 -13.20 -7.53 -22.41
CA LYS A 263 -13.82 -7.88 -23.69
C LYS A 263 -15.29 -8.21 -23.52
N VAL A 264 -16.13 -7.73 -24.45
CA VAL A 264 -17.54 -8.12 -24.49
C VAL A 264 -17.63 -9.57 -25.00
N VAL A 265 -18.24 -10.45 -24.21
CA VAL A 265 -18.36 -11.89 -24.52
C VAL A 265 -19.78 -12.33 -24.86
N GLN A 266 -20.80 -11.59 -24.43
CA GLN A 266 -22.19 -11.90 -24.76
C GLN A 266 -23.04 -10.62 -24.76
N MET A 267 -23.98 -10.59 -25.69
CA MET A 267 -25.08 -9.63 -25.73
C MET A 267 -26.35 -10.46 -25.90
N ASP A 268 -27.16 -10.55 -24.85
CA ASP A 268 -28.41 -11.31 -24.88
C ASP A 268 -29.56 -10.45 -25.46
N GLU A 269 -30.65 -11.10 -25.90
CA GLU A 269 -31.89 -10.43 -26.37
C GLU A 269 -32.50 -9.52 -25.31
N SER A 270 -32.20 -9.79 -24.03
CA SER A 270 -32.52 -8.91 -22.89
C SER A 270 -31.69 -7.61 -22.83
N GLN A 271 -30.82 -7.37 -23.82
CA GLN A 271 -29.88 -6.25 -23.93
C GLN A 271 -28.88 -6.16 -22.75
N VAL A 272 -28.69 -7.25 -22.01
CA VAL A 272 -27.60 -7.35 -21.03
C VAL A 272 -26.30 -7.65 -21.76
N ILE A 273 -25.29 -6.80 -21.54
CA ILE A 273 -23.94 -6.99 -22.07
C ILE A 273 -23.09 -7.64 -20.98
N ILE A 274 -22.30 -8.65 -21.33
CA ILE A 274 -21.35 -9.28 -20.41
C ILE A 274 -19.94 -8.90 -20.85
N VAL A 275 -19.20 -8.28 -19.93
CA VAL A 275 -17.78 -7.97 -20.10
C VAL A 275 -16.97 -8.93 -19.25
N GLU A 276 -15.95 -9.52 -19.86
CA GLU A 276 -15.04 -10.48 -19.25
C GLU A 276 -13.67 -9.86 -19.00
N PHE A 277 -13.06 -10.17 -17.86
CA PHE A 277 -11.71 -9.78 -17.47
C PHE A 277 -10.87 -11.00 -17.14
N GLU A 278 -9.67 -11.05 -17.69
CA GLU A 278 -8.65 -12.06 -17.40
C GLU A 278 -7.95 -11.75 -16.08
N GLN A 279 -7.50 -12.78 -15.37
CA GLN A 279 -6.77 -12.59 -14.12
C GLN A 279 -5.32 -12.19 -14.41
N PHE A 280 -4.71 -11.36 -13.56
CA PHE A 280 -3.27 -11.11 -13.67
C PHE A 280 -2.49 -12.44 -13.50
N PRO A 281 -1.43 -12.67 -14.29
CA PRO A 281 -0.63 -13.89 -14.16
C PRO A 281 0.03 -13.96 -12.79
N THR A 282 -0.20 -15.05 -12.04
CA THR A 282 0.45 -15.30 -10.75
C THR A 282 1.57 -16.33 -10.90
N THR A 283 2.59 -16.24 -10.05
CA THR A 283 3.63 -17.28 -9.91
C THR A 283 3.65 -17.78 -8.46
N PRO A 284 3.38 -19.08 -8.19
CA PRO A 284 3.00 -20.12 -9.15
C PRO A 284 1.62 -19.89 -9.78
N PRO A 285 1.33 -20.48 -10.96
CA PRO A 285 0.01 -20.42 -11.57
C PRO A 285 -1.04 -20.98 -10.60
N ARG A 286 -2.14 -20.27 -10.37
CA ARG A 286 -3.27 -20.82 -9.59
C ARG A 286 -4.01 -21.83 -10.46
N GLN A 287 -4.45 -22.94 -9.86
CA GLN A 287 -5.27 -23.94 -10.57
C GLN A 287 -6.68 -23.38 -10.75
N GLN A 288 -7.09 -23.22 -12.02
CA GLN A 288 -8.36 -22.70 -12.55
C GLN A 288 -8.59 -21.19 -12.45
N ASP A 289 -8.12 -20.49 -13.48
CA ASP A 289 -8.40 -19.08 -13.77
C ASP A 289 -9.81 -18.94 -14.37
N THR A 290 -10.82 -18.74 -13.53
CA THR A 290 -12.14 -18.34 -14.05
C THR A 290 -12.10 -16.83 -14.30
N PRO A 291 -12.25 -16.38 -15.56
CA PRO A 291 -12.26 -14.96 -15.84
C PRO A 291 -13.46 -14.30 -15.15
N LEU A 292 -13.28 -13.06 -14.69
CA LEU A 292 -14.37 -12.33 -14.05
C LEU A 292 -15.36 -11.88 -15.11
N ARG A 293 -16.65 -12.08 -14.86
CA ARG A 293 -17.71 -11.56 -15.72
C ARG A 293 -18.53 -10.52 -15.00
N ILE A 294 -18.74 -9.39 -15.65
CA ILE A 294 -19.58 -8.29 -15.16
C ILE A 294 -20.71 -8.11 -16.17
N ALA A 295 -21.95 -8.23 -15.69
CA ALA A 295 -23.14 -7.97 -16.47
C ALA A 295 -23.51 -6.49 -16.36
N ILE A 296 -23.83 -5.86 -17.50
CA ILE A 296 -24.30 -4.48 -17.58
C ILE A 296 -25.69 -4.47 -18.21
N THR A 297 -26.64 -3.88 -17.48
CA THR A 297 -28.01 -3.70 -17.94
C THR A 297 -28.13 -2.53 -18.92
N PRO A 298 -29.23 -2.43 -19.70
CA PRO A 298 -29.48 -1.27 -20.58
C PRO A 298 -29.54 0.06 -19.83
N SER A 299 -29.90 0.02 -18.54
CA SER A 299 -29.91 1.19 -17.65
C SER A 299 -28.52 1.59 -17.11
N GLY A 300 -27.44 0.93 -17.56
CA GLY A 300 -26.08 1.19 -17.12
C GLY A 300 -25.72 0.61 -15.74
N ASN A 301 -26.66 -0.05 -15.06
CA ASN A 301 -26.35 -0.77 -13.83
C ASN A 301 -25.47 -1.99 -14.11
N ALA A 302 -24.40 -2.16 -13.32
CA ALA A 302 -23.49 -3.29 -13.44
C ALA A 302 -23.41 -4.11 -12.14
N TYR A 303 -23.22 -5.42 -12.31
CA TYR A 303 -23.02 -6.36 -11.21
C TYR A 303 -22.12 -7.51 -11.63
N THR A 304 -21.36 -8.04 -10.68
CA THR A 304 -20.51 -9.19 -10.93
C THR A 304 -21.34 -10.47 -11.02
N LEU A 305 -21.10 -11.29 -12.04
CA LEU A 305 -21.63 -12.65 -12.11
C LEU A 305 -20.77 -13.55 -11.23
N GLU A 306 -21.39 -14.26 -10.29
CA GLU A 306 -20.70 -15.33 -9.58
C GLU A 306 -20.39 -16.45 -10.57
N SER A 307 -19.13 -16.90 -10.57
CA SER A 307 -18.75 -18.10 -11.29
C SER A 307 -19.56 -19.28 -10.73
N SER A 308 -20.48 -19.84 -11.52
CA SER A 308 -21.13 -21.10 -11.16
C SER A 308 -20.05 -22.13 -10.83
N PRO A 309 -20.15 -22.84 -9.69
CA PRO A 309 -19.17 -23.85 -9.30
C PRO A 309 -19.08 -25.00 -10.30
#